data_AF-A0A4S4G226-F1
#
_entry.id   AF-A0A4S4G226-F1
#
_cell.length_a   1.000
_cell.length_b   1.000
_cell.length_c   1.000
_cell.angle_alpha   90.00
_cell.angle_beta   90.00
_cell.angle_gamma   90.00
#
_symmetry.space_group_name_H-M   'P 1'
#
loop_
_entity.id
_entity.type
_entity.pdbx_description
1 polymer ?
#
loop_
_entity_poly.entity_id
_entity_poly.type
_entity_poly.pdbx_seq_one_letter_code
_entity_poly.pdbx_strand_id
1 'polypeptide(L)'
;MTSEDGPGPWEIWHARFDFSDGKGYKYRPVVVVGREEDGSLVMMVTSATNKLQLPHDYPIRHWEKAGLQKPSIARADRIARIPADYLGTAGYIGRLDEEDRAALVVVLREIAEG
;
A
#
# COMPACT_ATOMS: atom_id res chain seq x y z
N MET A 1 2.24 -15.58 10.90
CA MET A 1 1.80 -16.54 9.87
C MET A 1 1.78 -15.79 8.55
N THR A 2 2.87 -15.82 7.80
CA THR A 2 2.85 -15.41 6.39
C THR A 2 2.17 -16.53 5.62
N SER A 3 1.07 -16.26 4.91
CA SER A 3 0.40 -17.26 4.07
C SER A 3 1.40 -17.86 3.09
N GLU A 4 1.37 -19.18 2.91
CA GLU A 4 2.27 -19.90 2.00
C GLU A 4 2.10 -19.50 0.53
N ASP A 5 1.09 -18.69 0.21
CA ASP A 5 0.76 -18.17 -1.11
C ASP A 5 1.34 -16.77 -1.43
N GLY A 6 2.26 -16.22 -0.64
CA GLY A 6 2.80 -14.88 -0.90
C GLY A 6 1.87 -13.72 -0.47
N PRO A 7 2.16 -12.47 -0.88
CA PRO A 7 1.48 -11.28 -0.37
C PRO A 7 -0.01 -11.26 -0.70
N GLY A 8 -0.85 -11.20 0.33
CA GLY A 8 -2.30 -11.21 0.21
C GLY A 8 -2.90 -9.81 0.03
N PRO A 9 -4.09 -9.68 -0.58
CA PRO A 9 -4.77 -8.40 -0.66
C PRO A 9 -5.04 -7.81 0.73
N TRP A 10 -4.95 -6.48 0.81
CA TRP A 10 -5.07 -5.64 2.00
C TRP A 10 -3.94 -5.78 3.04
N GLU A 11 -2.92 -6.57 2.73
CA GLU A 11 -1.70 -6.62 3.53
C GLU A 11 -0.81 -5.40 3.26
N ILE A 12 -0.12 -4.97 4.30
CA ILE A 12 0.83 -3.87 4.25
C ILE A 12 2.23 -4.44 4.27
N TRP A 13 3.02 -4.04 3.30
CA TRP A 13 4.39 -4.52 3.11
C TRP A 13 5.34 -3.36 2.89
N HIS A 14 6.62 -3.57 3.20
CA HIS A 14 7.68 -2.68 2.74
C HIS A 14 8.04 -3.01 1.28
N ALA A 15 7.70 -2.11 0.35
CA ALA A 15 8.08 -2.23 -1.05
C ALA A 15 9.27 -1.33 -1.40
N ARG A 16 10.14 -1.83 -2.27
CA ARG A 16 11.27 -1.09 -2.83
C ARG A 16 10.76 -0.09 -3.87
N PHE A 17 11.19 1.16 -3.75
CA PHE A 17 11.03 2.19 -4.77
C PHE A 17 12.40 2.79 -5.11
N ASP A 18 12.80 2.64 -6.36
CA ASP A 18 14.02 3.22 -6.89
C ASP A 18 13.89 4.74 -7.02
N PHE A 19 14.99 5.46 -6.82
CA PHE A 19 15.02 6.90 -7.05
C PHE A 19 15.07 7.23 -8.54
N SER A 20 14.47 8.35 -8.96
CA SER A 20 14.39 8.76 -10.36
C SER A 20 15.75 9.10 -10.99
N ASP A 21 16.77 9.37 -10.18
CA ASP A 21 18.15 9.59 -10.62
C ASP A 21 18.94 8.28 -10.84
N GLY A 22 18.28 7.12 -10.65
CA GLY A 22 18.87 5.79 -10.78
C GLY A 22 19.87 5.44 -9.68
N LYS A 23 20.03 6.28 -8.65
CA LYS A 23 21.03 6.09 -7.60
C LYS A 23 20.37 5.68 -6.29
N GLY A 24 20.17 4.37 -6.15
CA GLY A 24 19.69 3.74 -4.92
C GLY A 24 18.17 3.61 -4.86
N TYR A 25 17.69 3.19 -3.69
CA TYR A 25 16.28 2.92 -3.46
C TYR A 25 15.91 3.18 -2.01
N LYS A 26 14.61 3.21 -1.73
CA LYS A 26 14.08 3.24 -0.37
C LYS A 26 12.89 2.30 -0.25
N TYR A 27 12.74 1.72 0.93
CA TYR A 27 11.52 1.00 1.27
C TYR A 27 10.43 1.99 1.69
N ARG A 28 9.22 1.76 1.18
CA ARG A 28 8.00 2.49 1.53
C ARG A 28 6.90 1.49 1.88
N PRO A 29 6.08 1.76 2.90
CA PRO A 29 4.87 0.98 3.11
C PRO A 29 3.96 1.07 1.88
N VAL A 30 3.37 -0.06 1.51
CA VAL A 30 2.35 -0.17 0.47
C VAL A 30 1.28 -1.13 0.91
N VAL A 31 0.07 -0.98 0.38
CA VAL A 31 -1.03 -1.93 0.56
C VAL A 31 -1.12 -2.78 -0.71
N VAL A 32 -1.05 -4.10 -0.59
CA VAL A 32 -1.29 -5.02 -1.71
C VAL A 32 -2.78 -4.97 -2.04
N VAL A 33 -3.14 -4.70 -3.30
CA VAL A 33 -4.53 -4.64 -3.76
C VAL A 33 -4.85 -5.72 -4.79
N GLY A 34 -3.83 -6.35 -5.37
CA GLY A 34 -3.97 -7.47 -6.28
C GLY A 34 -2.66 -8.24 -6.45
N ARG A 35 -2.77 -9.49 -6.87
CA ARG A 35 -1.63 -10.35 -7.19
C ARG A 35 -1.62 -10.62 -8.69
N GLU A 36 -0.43 -10.62 -9.27
CA GLU A 36 -0.20 -10.97 -10.67
C GLU A 36 0.86 -12.08 -10.75
N GLU A 37 0.99 -12.73 -11.91
CA GLU A 37 1.89 -13.89 -12.09
C GLU A 37 3.36 -13.56 -11.82
N ASP A 38 3.80 -12.36 -12.19
CA ASP A 38 5.19 -11.87 -12.07
C ASP A 38 5.33 -10.73 -11.03
N GLY A 39 4.30 -10.46 -10.24
CA GLY A 39 4.30 -9.29 -9.38
C GLY A 39 3.05 -9.05 -8.54
N SER A 40 2.85 -7.80 -8.16
CA SER A 40 1.72 -7.37 -7.35
C SER A 40 1.28 -5.97 -7.72
N LEU A 41 -0.03 -5.74 -7.64
CA LEU A 41 -0.60 -4.41 -7.67
C LEU A 41 -0.61 -3.86 -6.26
N VAL A 42 0.02 -2.71 -6.06
CA VAL A 42 0.17 -2.10 -4.75
C VAL A 42 -0.29 -0.65 -4.76
N MET A 43 -1.04 -0.28 -3.74
CA MET A 43 -1.46 1.09 -3.46
C MET A 43 -0.42 1.76 -2.54
N MET A 44 0.07 2.93 -2.95
CA MET A 44 1.09 3.65 -2.19
C MET A 44 0.56 4.17 -0.85
N VAL A 45 1.36 4.03 0.21
CA VAL A 45 1.09 4.63 1.52
C VAL A 45 2.07 5.76 1.80
N THR A 46 1.56 6.89 2.28
CA THR A 46 2.36 8.05 2.69
C THR A 46 2.04 8.46 4.12
N SER A 47 2.85 9.36 4.69
CA SER A 47 2.60 9.91 6.02
C SER A 47 1.42 10.88 5.98
N ALA A 48 0.59 10.92 7.03
CA ALA A 48 -0.52 11.89 7.10
C ALA A 48 -0.05 13.36 7.20
N THR A 49 1.23 13.59 7.51
CA THR A 49 1.87 14.91 7.48
C THR A 49 2.27 15.38 6.08
N ASN A 50 1.99 14.58 5.05
CA ASN A 50 2.24 14.98 3.67
C ASN A 50 1.36 16.18 3.30
N LYS A 51 1.98 17.26 2.84
CA LYS A 51 1.28 18.50 2.47
C LYS A 51 0.47 18.38 1.17
N LEU A 52 0.81 17.39 0.34
CA LEU A 52 0.06 17.10 -0.89
C LEU A 52 -1.10 16.16 -0.56
N GLN A 53 -2.31 16.68 -0.64
CA GLN A 53 -3.54 15.91 -0.61
C GLN A 53 -4.01 15.64 -2.04
N LEU A 54 -4.37 14.39 -2.34
CA LEU A 54 -4.99 13.99 -3.59
C LEU A 54 -6.49 13.75 -3.39
N PRO A 55 -7.33 13.84 -4.44
CA PRO A 55 -8.78 13.69 -4.32
C PRO A 55 -9.22 12.37 -3.69
N HIS A 56 -8.50 11.27 -3.95
CA HIS A 56 -8.81 9.94 -3.42
C HIS A 56 -7.78 9.47 -2.38
N ASP A 57 -7.15 10.41 -1.67
CA ASP A 57 -6.35 10.10 -0.48
C ASP A 57 -7.27 9.65 0.67
N TYR A 58 -7.04 8.44 1.16
CA TYR A 58 -7.78 7.86 2.28
C TYR A 58 -6.90 7.82 3.54
N PRO A 59 -7.22 8.57 4.61
CA PRO A 59 -6.55 8.42 5.91
C PRO A 59 -6.81 7.04 6.49
N ILE A 60 -5.75 6.26 6.75
CA ILE A 60 -5.86 4.96 7.41
C ILE A 60 -6.20 5.21 8.87
N ARG A 61 -7.44 4.94 9.28
CA ARG A 61 -7.98 5.27 10.60
C ARG A 61 -7.33 4.40 11.67
N HIS A 62 -7.23 3.10 11.41
CA HIS A 62 -6.70 2.12 12.35
C HIS A 62 -5.24 1.77 12.04
N TRP A 63 -4.43 2.78 11.72
CA TRP A 63 -3.04 2.62 11.28
C TRP A 63 -2.17 1.87 12.31
N GLU A 64 -2.37 2.12 13.61
CA GLU A 64 -1.66 1.39 14.69
C GLU A 64 -2.00 -0.11 14.67
N LYS A 65 -3.29 -0.44 14.56
CA LYS A 65 -3.77 -1.83 14.48
C LYS A 65 -3.26 -2.53 13.22
N ALA A 66 -3.07 -1.77 12.15
CA ALA A 66 -2.49 -2.25 10.90
C ALA A 66 -0.95 -2.36 10.92
N GLY A 67 -0.29 -2.03 12.04
CA GLY A 67 1.16 -2.17 12.24
C GLY A 67 1.99 -0.98 11.75
N LEU A 68 1.36 0.11 11.30
CA LEU A 68 2.06 1.32 10.91
C LEU A 68 2.54 2.07 12.16
N GLN A 69 3.72 2.70 12.06
CA GLN A 69 4.32 3.41 13.21
C GLN A 69 3.80 4.84 13.40
N LYS A 70 3.03 5.36 12.45
CA LYS A 70 2.51 6.73 12.47
C LYS A 70 1.25 6.87 11.62
N PRO A 71 0.44 7.93 11.86
CA PRO A 71 -0.70 8.25 11.02
C PRO A 71 -0.29 8.33 9.54
N SER A 72 -1.04 7.61 8.71
CA SER A 72 -0.69 7.36 7.31
C SER A 72 -1.92 7.46 6.41
N ILE A 73 -1.68 7.70 5.11
CA ILE A 73 -2.69 7.87 4.07
C ILE A 73 -2.42 6.82 3.00
N ALA A 74 -3.46 6.07 2.62
CA ALA A 74 -3.49 5.23 1.44
C ALA A 74 -3.93 6.06 0.22
N ARG A 75 -3.18 5.97 -0.88
CA ARG A 75 -3.44 6.77 -2.08
C ARG A 75 -4.13 5.94 -3.14
N ALA A 76 -5.47 5.94 -3.16
CA ALA A 76 -6.25 5.06 -4.04
C ALA A 76 -5.99 5.33 -5.54
N ASP A 77 -5.68 6.59 -5.90
CA ASP A 77 -5.26 6.98 -7.26
C ASP A 77 -3.87 6.50 -7.68
N ARG A 78 -3.13 5.91 -6.75
CA ARG A 78 -1.71 5.60 -6.91
C ARG A 78 -1.46 4.13 -6.68
N ILE A 79 -2.07 3.33 -7.55
CA ILE A 79 -1.79 1.91 -7.70
C ILE A 79 -0.67 1.73 -8.73
N ALA A 80 0.34 0.94 -8.37
CA ALA A 80 1.43 0.58 -9.25
C ALA A 80 1.61 -0.94 -9.28
N ARG A 81 1.98 -1.48 -10.44
CA ARG A 81 2.51 -2.84 -10.54
C ARG A 81 3.96 -2.82 -10.10
N ILE A 82 4.34 -3.73 -9.22
CA ILE A 82 5.72 -3.94 -8.82
C ILE A 82 6.11 -5.41 -9.03
N PRO A 83 7.38 -5.68 -9.38
CA PRO A 83 7.92 -7.04 -9.43
C PRO A 83 7.78 -7.76 -8.09
N ALA A 84 7.66 -9.09 -8.12
CA ALA A 84 7.48 -9.89 -6.90
C ALA A 84 8.63 -9.73 -5.90
N ASP A 85 9.86 -9.51 -6.37
CA ASP A 85 11.05 -9.30 -5.54
C ASP A 85 11.13 -7.88 -4.93
N TYR A 86 10.24 -6.96 -5.33
CA TYR A 86 10.19 -5.60 -4.76
C TYR A 86 9.41 -5.54 -3.46
N LEU A 87 8.51 -6.50 -3.20
CA LEU A 87 7.91 -6.69 -1.88
C LEU A 87 8.99 -7.31 -0.98
N GLY A 88 9.69 -6.41 -0.30
CA GLY A 88 11.06 -6.65 0.13
C GLY A 88 11.16 -7.54 1.36
N THR A 89 12.34 -8.15 1.48
CA THR A 89 12.91 -8.77 2.69
C THR A 89 12.84 -7.89 3.95
N ALA A 90 12.59 -6.58 3.81
CA ALA A 90 12.28 -5.66 4.91
C ALA A 90 10.97 -6.01 5.65
N GLY A 91 10.10 -6.82 5.04
CA GLY A 91 9.09 -7.60 5.75
C GLY A 91 7.66 -7.09 5.63
N TYR A 92 6.75 -8.01 5.96
CA TYR A 92 5.35 -7.76 6.24
C TYR A 92 5.20 -6.81 7.44
N ILE A 93 4.37 -5.78 7.30
CA ILE A 93 4.07 -4.81 8.36
C ILE A 93 2.82 -5.25 9.13
N GLY A 94 1.77 -5.62 8.40
CA GLY A 94 0.46 -5.89 8.99
C GLY A 94 -0.61 -5.96 7.92
N ARG A 95 -1.87 -5.80 8.32
CA ARG A 95 -3.02 -5.82 7.41
C ARG A 95 -3.94 -4.69 7.80
N LEU A 96 -4.51 -4.00 6.80
CA LEU A 96 -5.49 -2.94 7.07
C LEU A 96 -6.64 -3.47 7.92
N ASP A 97 -7.24 -2.61 8.75
CA ASP A 97 -8.44 -3.00 9.48
C ASP A 97 -9.64 -3.20 8.54
N GLU A 98 -10.64 -3.96 8.96
CA GLU A 98 -11.85 -4.21 8.17
C GLU A 98 -12.58 -2.91 7.80
N GLU A 99 -12.66 -1.94 8.72
CA GLU A 99 -13.30 -0.65 8.45
C GLU A 99 -12.54 0.15 7.38
N ASP A 100 -11.20 0.16 7.48
CA ASP A 100 -10.34 0.83 6.50
C ASP A 100 -10.48 0.17 5.12
N ARG A 101 -10.53 -1.17 5.06
CA ARG A 101 -10.74 -1.90 3.80
C ARG A 101 -12.08 -1.59 3.17
N ALA A 102 -13.16 -1.63 3.97
CA ALA A 102 -14.51 -1.38 3.47
C ALA A 102 -14.63 0.01 2.87
N ALA A 103 -14.05 1.03 3.53
CA ALA A 103 -14.04 2.39 3.02
C ALA A 103 -13.19 2.53 1.75
N LEU A 104 -12.00 1.92 1.71
CA LEU A 104 -11.15 1.92 0.52
C LEU A 104 -11.80 1.25 -0.69
N VAL A 105 -12.59 0.18 -0.50
CA VAL A 105 -13.35 -0.44 -1.59
C VAL A 105 -14.35 0.54 -2.21
N VAL A 106 -14.99 1.40 -1.41
CA VAL A 106 -15.90 2.44 -1.92
C VAL A 106 -15.13 3.44 -2.77
N VAL A 107 -14.01 3.96 -2.26
CA VAL A 107 -13.15 4.91 -2.98
C VAL A 107 -12.64 4.32 -4.30
N LEU A 108 -12.21 3.06 -4.30
CA LEU A 108 -11.73 2.39 -5.51
C LEU A 108 -12.84 2.19 -6.56
N ARG A 109 -14.09 1.97 -6.14
CA ARG A 109 -15.24 1.90 -7.05
C ARG A 109 -15.53 3.25 -7.69
N GLU A 110 -15.51 4.32 -6.91
CA GLU A 110 -15.69 5.68 -7.43
C GLU A 110 -14.65 6.02 -8.52
N ILE A 111 -13.39 5.60 -8.33
CA ILE A 111 -12.33 5.77 -9.34
C ILE A 111 -12.59 4.91 -10.58
N ALA A 112 -13.11 3.68 -10.42
CA ALA A 112 -13.35 2.77 -11.54
C ALA A 112 -14.58 3.15 -12.38
N GLU A 113 -15.53 3.87 -11.78
CA GLU A 113 -16.79 4.31 -12.42
C GLU A 113 -16.73 5.73 -13.00
N GLY A 114 -15.73 6.53 -12.60
CA GLY A 114 -15.49 7.90 -13.07
C GLY A 114 -14.59 7.98 -14.30
#